data_AF-K2A2G1-F1
#
_entry.id   AF-K2A2G1-F1
#
_cell.length_a   1.000
_cell.length_b   1.000
_cell.length_c   1.000
_cell.angle_alpha   90.00
_cell.angle_beta   90.00
_cell.angle_gamma   90.00
#
_symmetry.space_group_name_H-M   'P 1'
#
loop_
_entity.id
_entity.type
_entity.pdbx_description
1 polymer ?
#
loop_
_entity_poly.entity_id
_entity_poly.type
_entity_poly.pdbx_seq_one_letter_code
_entity_poly.pdbx_strand_id
1 'polypeptide(L)'
;MEAIQKVIRFMQGELSGNAIFIPNYDMELALKMVSGVDVWLNTPVVGKEACGTSGMKALANGVINLSTADGWVAEADFENSGWILDDLNLAESFYRLLESDIVPMFYERNAENLPINWIKRMRNSIELSKQFDITKALAKYQQMLYL
;
A
#
# COMPACT_ATOMS: atom_id res chain seq x y z
N MET A 1 1.07 7.01 23.96
CA MET A 1 1.43 8.41 23.62
C MET A 1 2.93 8.65 23.55
N GLU A 2 3.74 8.16 24.51
CA GLU A 2 5.20 8.39 24.50
C GLU A 2 5.92 7.83 23.27
N ALA A 3 5.54 6.64 22.78
CA ALA A 3 6.16 6.04 21.60
C ALA A 3 5.98 6.90 20.34
N ILE A 4 4.76 7.40 20.09
CA ILE A 4 4.48 8.28 18.94
C ILE A 4 5.27 9.58 19.07
N GLN A 5 5.34 10.18 20.26
CA GLN A 5 6.13 11.41 20.46
C GLN A 5 7.62 11.18 20.20
N LYS A 6 8.18 10.02 20.60
CA LYS A 6 9.56 9.65 20.28
C LYS A 6 9.78 9.52 18.77
N VAL A 7 8.87 8.87 18.05
CA VAL A 7 8.94 8.74 16.58
C VAL A 7 8.86 10.11 15.90
N ILE A 8 7.95 10.98 16.33
CA ILE A 8 7.83 12.34 15.78
C ILE A 8 9.13 13.13 15.99
N ARG A 9 9.74 13.07 17.19
CA ARG A 9 11.02 13.74 17.46
C ARG A 9 12.14 13.18 16.60
N PHE A 10 12.17 11.86 16.40
CA PHE A 10 13.14 11.22 15.51
C PHE A 10 12.97 11.69 14.05
N MET A 11 11.73 11.81 13.57
CA MET A 11 11.43 12.35 12.24
C MET A 11 11.84 13.82 12.08
N GLN A 12 11.67 14.63 13.13
CA GLN A 12 12.07 16.04 13.14
C GLN A 12 13.58 16.26 13.28
N GLY A 13 14.31 15.27 13.79
CA GLY A 13 15.75 15.28 13.95
C GLY A 13 16.45 14.54 12.81
N GLU A 14 16.78 13.28 13.04
CA GLU A 14 17.64 12.46 12.17
C GLU A 14 17.06 12.23 10.77
N LEU A 15 15.72 12.14 10.64
CA LEU A 15 15.06 11.92 9.34
C LEU A 15 14.46 13.20 8.73
N SER A 16 14.87 14.38 9.21
CA SER A 16 14.34 15.64 8.70
C SER A 16 14.53 15.75 7.19
N GLY A 17 13.46 16.15 6.48
CA GLY A 17 13.41 16.22 5.01
C GLY A 17 13.11 14.88 4.31
N ASN A 18 13.17 13.75 5.03
CA ASN A 18 12.91 12.41 4.48
C ASN A 18 11.69 11.72 5.12
N ALA A 19 11.27 12.15 6.32
CA ALA A 19 10.09 11.65 7.01
C ALA A 19 9.25 12.80 7.59
N ILE A 20 7.93 12.65 7.53
CA ILE A 20 6.97 13.61 8.09
C ILE A 20 5.83 12.89 8.79
N PHE A 21 5.42 13.42 9.94
CA PHE A 21 4.20 13.00 10.62
C PHE A 21 3.02 13.88 10.17
N ILE A 22 1.95 13.26 9.68
CA ILE A 22 0.73 13.95 9.24
C ILE A 22 -0.34 13.76 10.32
N PRO A 23 -0.64 14.78 11.16
CA PRO A 23 -1.71 14.71 12.14
C PRO A 23 -3.08 14.82 11.47
N ASN A 24 -4.13 14.38 12.17
CA ASN A 24 -5.54 14.58 11.80
C ASN A 24 -5.90 14.01 10.42
N TYR A 25 -5.39 12.82 10.10
CA TYR A 25 -5.75 12.12 8.86
C TYR A 25 -7.27 11.91 8.74
N ASP A 26 -7.84 12.44 7.67
CA ASP A 26 -9.26 12.40 7.35
C ASP A 26 -9.46 12.02 5.87
N MET A 27 -10.70 12.14 5.37
CA MET A 27 -11.01 11.80 3.98
C MET A 27 -10.39 12.76 2.96
N GLU A 28 -10.19 14.03 3.31
CA GLU A 28 -9.58 15.01 2.41
C GLU A 28 -8.08 14.72 2.24
N LEU A 29 -7.39 14.43 3.35
CA LEU A 29 -6.01 13.98 3.32
C LEU A 29 -5.87 12.62 2.64
N ALA A 30 -6.77 11.68 2.91
CA ALA A 30 -6.80 10.38 2.24
C ALA A 30 -6.84 10.53 0.72
N LEU A 31 -7.72 11.41 0.21
CA LEU A 31 -7.86 11.66 -1.24
C LEU A 31 -6.55 12.16 -1.85
N LYS A 32 -5.86 13.10 -1.18
CA LYS A 32 -4.57 13.62 -1.65
C LYS A 32 -3.50 12.53 -1.61
N MET A 33 -3.42 11.76 -0.53
CA MET A 33 -2.40 10.73 -0.35
C MET A 33 -2.53 9.61 -1.39
N VAL A 34 -3.73 9.04 -1.58
CA VAL A 34 -3.90 7.95 -2.56
C VAL A 34 -3.65 8.39 -4.00
N SER A 35 -3.71 9.69 -4.30
CA SER A 35 -3.39 10.24 -5.62
C SER A 35 -1.92 10.62 -5.81
N GLY A 36 -1.13 10.69 -4.74
CA GLY A 36 0.20 11.31 -4.74
C GLY A 36 1.34 10.41 -4.27
N VAL A 37 1.06 9.28 -3.61
CA VAL A 37 2.09 8.35 -3.16
C VAL A 37 2.38 7.27 -4.21
N ASP A 38 3.62 6.80 -4.25
CA ASP A 38 4.04 5.72 -5.14
C ASP A 38 3.83 4.33 -4.52
N VAL A 39 4.04 4.21 -3.21
CA VAL A 39 3.91 2.96 -2.44
C VAL A 39 2.99 3.15 -1.24
N TRP A 40 2.05 2.23 -1.05
CA TRP A 40 1.17 2.17 0.11
C TRP A 40 1.61 1.05 1.06
N LEU A 41 2.26 1.42 2.16
CA LEU A 41 2.78 0.49 3.17
C LEU A 41 1.71 0.17 4.22
N ASN A 42 1.46 -1.12 4.45
CA ASN A 42 0.64 -1.60 5.56
C ASN A 42 1.36 -2.76 6.27
N THR A 43 1.45 -2.76 7.60
CA THR A 43 2.18 -3.81 8.33
C THR A 43 1.37 -4.37 9.49
N PRO A 44 0.14 -4.87 9.26
CA PRO A 44 -0.65 -5.50 10.30
C PRO A 44 0.03 -6.78 10.78
N VAL A 45 -0.19 -7.08 12.07
CA VAL A 45 0.13 -8.42 12.59
C VAL A 45 -0.87 -9.39 11.97
N VAL A 46 -0.37 -10.41 11.26
CA VAL A 46 -1.22 -11.35 10.53
C VAL A 46 -2.28 -11.98 11.45
N GLY A 47 -3.53 -12.01 10.96
CA GLY A 47 -4.71 -12.44 11.71
C GLY A 47 -5.33 -11.37 12.60
N LYS A 48 -4.87 -10.11 12.54
CA LYS A 48 -5.43 -8.99 13.33
C LYS A 48 -6.20 -7.98 12.47
N GLU A 49 -5.98 -7.97 11.17
CA GLU A 49 -6.76 -7.16 10.24
C GLU A 49 -7.80 -8.04 9.54
N ALA A 50 -9.08 -7.74 9.75
CA ALA A 50 -10.16 -8.49 9.11
C ALA A 50 -10.22 -8.24 7.59
N CYS A 51 -9.92 -7.02 7.15
CA CYS A 51 -9.97 -6.63 5.74
C CYS A 51 -8.99 -5.48 5.50
N GLY A 52 -9.45 -4.23 5.57
CA GLY A 52 -8.67 -3.04 5.24
C GLY A 52 -9.04 -2.48 3.87
N THR A 53 -9.61 -1.28 3.80
CA THR A 53 -10.10 -0.70 2.52
C THR A 53 -9.19 0.37 1.94
N SER A 54 -8.21 0.87 2.70
CA SER A 54 -7.29 1.91 2.23
C SER A 54 -6.38 1.39 1.11
N GLY A 55 -5.88 0.16 1.22
CA GLY A 55 -5.08 -0.47 0.17
C GLY A 55 -5.86 -0.67 -1.13
N MET A 56 -7.16 -0.96 -1.06
CA MET A 56 -8.04 -1.04 -2.24
C MET A 56 -8.21 0.33 -2.93
N LYS A 57 -8.32 1.41 -2.16
CA LYS A 57 -8.36 2.79 -2.69
C LYS A 57 -7.03 3.16 -3.35
N ALA A 58 -5.92 2.77 -2.74
CA ALA A 58 -4.58 2.96 -3.29
C ALA A 58 -4.43 2.21 -4.63
N LEU A 59 -4.87 0.95 -4.71
CA LEU A 59 -4.85 0.16 -5.95
C LEU A 59 -5.58 0.87 -7.10
N ALA A 60 -6.78 1.40 -6.82
CA ALA A 60 -7.60 2.07 -7.82
C ALA A 60 -6.94 3.34 -8.40
N ASN A 61 -5.98 3.93 -7.68
CA ASN A 61 -5.18 5.07 -8.13
C ASN A 61 -3.83 4.66 -8.76
N GLY A 62 -3.59 3.35 -8.94
CA GLY A 62 -2.33 2.82 -9.47
C GLY A 62 -1.18 2.83 -8.46
N VAL A 63 -1.46 3.08 -7.19
CA VAL A 63 -0.46 2.99 -6.12
C VAL A 63 -0.15 1.52 -5.86
N ILE A 64 1.13 1.23 -5.65
CA ILE A 64 1.60 -0.15 -5.46
C ILE A 64 1.60 -0.47 -3.96
N ASN A 65 0.98 -1.59 -3.56
CA ASN A 65 0.92 -1.96 -2.14
C ASN A 65 2.18 -2.73 -1.71
N LEU A 66 2.63 -2.48 -0.49
CA LEU A 66 3.65 -3.26 0.22
C LEU A 66 3.05 -3.65 1.58
N SER A 67 2.71 -4.92 1.76
CA SER A 67 1.97 -5.35 2.96
C SER A 67 2.29 -6.75 3.43
N THR A 68 2.06 -7.07 4.70
CA THR A 68 1.92 -8.46 5.12
C THR A 68 0.64 -9.07 4.53
N ALA A 69 0.60 -10.39 4.39
CA ALA A 69 -0.54 -11.12 3.81
C ALA A 69 -1.70 -11.28 4.82
N ASP A 70 -2.29 -10.17 5.25
CA ASP A 70 -3.43 -10.13 6.18
C ASP A 70 -4.66 -9.44 5.55
N GLY A 71 -5.85 -9.76 6.08
CA GLY A 71 -7.11 -9.19 5.60
C GLY A 71 -7.30 -9.35 4.09
N TRP A 72 -7.62 -8.24 3.41
CA TRP A 72 -7.89 -8.26 1.96
C TRP A 72 -6.67 -8.62 1.12
N VAL A 73 -5.47 -8.41 1.66
CA VAL A 73 -4.20 -8.68 0.95
C VAL A 73 -4.05 -10.19 0.72
N ALA A 74 -4.54 -11.02 1.64
CA ALA A 74 -4.53 -12.47 1.50
C ALA A 74 -5.48 -12.98 0.38
N GLU A 75 -6.42 -12.15 -0.09
CA GLU A 75 -7.38 -12.48 -1.15
C GLU A 75 -6.91 -12.07 -2.56
N ALA A 76 -5.80 -11.34 -2.65
CA ALA A 76 -5.30 -10.73 -3.89
C ALA A 76 -3.97 -11.35 -4.34
N ASP A 77 -3.78 -11.43 -5.66
CA ASP A 77 -2.50 -11.79 -6.26
C ASP A 77 -1.62 -10.54 -6.46
N PHE A 78 -0.56 -10.45 -5.67
CA PHE A 78 0.37 -9.33 -5.68
C PHE A 78 1.59 -9.52 -6.57
N GLU A 79 1.80 -10.68 -7.19
CA GLU A 79 3.05 -11.03 -7.89
C GLU A 79 3.53 -9.91 -8.84
N ASN A 80 2.58 -9.29 -9.55
CA ASN A 80 2.86 -8.23 -10.53
C ASN A 80 2.27 -6.85 -10.19
N SER A 81 1.68 -6.68 -9.00
CA SER A 81 0.92 -5.49 -8.59
C SER A 81 1.33 -4.91 -7.24
N GLY A 82 2.20 -5.59 -6.50
CA GLY A 82 2.77 -5.13 -5.23
C GLY A 82 3.78 -6.11 -4.65
N TRP A 83 3.94 -6.05 -3.32
CA TRP A 83 4.89 -6.88 -2.59
C TRP A 83 4.31 -7.36 -1.27
N ILE A 84 4.61 -8.61 -0.94
CA ILE A 84 4.24 -9.22 0.33
C ILE A 84 5.45 -9.25 1.27
N LEU A 85 5.28 -8.69 2.45
CA LEU A 85 6.24 -8.74 3.54
C LEU A 85 6.13 -10.08 4.28
N ASP A 86 7.28 -10.60 4.71
CA ASP A 86 7.34 -11.74 5.62
C ASP A 86 6.95 -11.25 7.02
N ASP A 87 5.88 -11.80 7.60
CA ASP A 87 5.36 -11.38 8.89
C ASP A 87 6.24 -11.79 10.07
N LEU A 88 7.02 -12.87 9.93
CA LEU A 88 7.96 -13.34 10.94
C LEU A 88 9.26 -12.53 10.93
N ASN A 89 9.66 -12.02 9.78
CA ASN A 89 10.89 -11.24 9.57
C ASN A 89 10.61 -9.87 8.95
N LEU A 90 9.60 -9.16 9.48
CA LEU A 90 9.04 -7.95 8.88
C LEU A 90 10.07 -6.89 8.50
N ALA A 91 10.97 -6.54 9.44
CA ALA A 91 11.96 -5.50 9.22
C ALA A 91 12.99 -5.91 8.15
N GLU A 92 13.53 -7.13 8.23
CA GLU A 92 14.50 -7.64 7.26
C GLU A 92 13.88 -7.75 5.86
N SER A 93 12.65 -8.29 5.78
CA SER A 93 11.94 -8.42 4.51
C SER A 93 11.63 -7.06 3.88
N PHE A 94 11.26 -6.07 4.70
CA PHE A 94 11.04 -4.70 4.26
C PHE A 94 12.32 -4.07 3.68
N TYR A 95 13.44 -4.12 4.41
CA TYR A 95 14.70 -3.55 3.92
C TYR A 95 15.19 -4.26 2.67
N ARG A 96 15.14 -5.60 2.65
CA ARG A 96 15.50 -6.40 1.47
C ARG A 96 14.68 -5.99 0.25
N LEU A 97 13.35 -5.95 0.35
CA LEU A 97 12.48 -5.58 -0.77
C LEU A 97 12.71 -4.14 -1.24
N LEU A 98 12.94 -3.21 -0.31
CA LEU A 98 13.30 -1.85 -0.66
C LEU A 98 14.58 -1.79 -1.49
N GLU A 99 15.64 -2.44 -1.01
CA GLU A 99 16.97 -2.38 -1.62
C GLU A 99 17.07 -3.17 -2.94
N SER A 100 16.45 -4.35 -3.00
CA SER A 100 16.63 -5.27 -4.13
C SER A 100 15.61 -5.10 -5.26
N ASP A 101 14.42 -4.57 -4.97
CA ASP A 101 13.31 -4.52 -5.94
C ASP A 101 12.73 -3.11 -6.08
N ILE A 102 12.19 -2.56 -4.99
CA ILE A 102 11.39 -1.33 -5.04
C ILE A 102 12.22 -0.12 -5.50
N VAL A 103 13.34 0.18 -4.82
CA VAL A 103 14.18 1.34 -5.13
C VAL A 103 14.80 1.21 -6.53
N PRO A 104 15.45 0.08 -6.90
CA PRO A 104 15.97 -0.09 -8.26
C PRO A 104 14.90 0.10 -9.34
N MET A 105 13.73 -0.53 -9.20
CA MET A 105 12.64 -0.43 -10.18
C MET A 105 12.06 0.99 -10.24
N PHE A 106 11.92 1.66 -9.09
CA PHE A 106 11.41 3.01 -9.03
C PHE A 106 12.33 4.02 -9.70
N TYR A 107 13.65 3.82 -9.71
CA TYR A 107 14.63 4.72 -10.33
C TYR A 107 15.09 4.29 -11.73
N GLU A 108 14.78 3.07 -12.17
CA GLU A 108 15.05 2.62 -13.53
C GLU A 108 14.26 3.46 -14.56
N ARG A 109 14.94 3.95 -15.58
CA ARG A 109 14.35 4.78 -16.65
C ARG A 109 14.79 4.26 -18.01
N ASN A 110 13.88 4.27 -18.98
CA ASN A 110 14.21 3.99 -20.38
C ASN A 110 14.87 5.22 -21.06
N ALA A 111 15.15 5.12 -22.36
CA ALA A 111 15.73 6.20 -23.16
C ALA A 111 14.86 7.48 -23.23
N GLU A 112 13.56 7.36 -22.97
CA GLU A 112 12.60 8.49 -22.93
C GLU A 112 12.41 9.03 -21.50
N ASN A 113 13.25 8.59 -20.55
CA ASN A 113 13.16 8.95 -19.14
C ASN A 113 11.84 8.50 -18.46
N LEU A 114 11.28 7.37 -18.88
CA LEU A 114 10.07 6.78 -18.31
C LEU A 114 10.36 5.52 -17.48
N PRO A 115 9.74 5.35 -16.29
CA PRO A 115 9.86 4.16 -15.47
C PRO A 115 8.91 3.06 -15.96
N ILE A 116 9.25 2.41 -17.07
CA ILE A 116 8.34 1.47 -17.75
C ILE A 116 7.87 0.32 -16.85
N ASN A 117 8.79 -0.25 -16.06
CA ASN A 117 8.45 -1.35 -15.15
C ASN A 117 7.55 -0.89 -13.99
N TRP A 118 7.77 0.32 -13.47
CA TRP A 118 6.88 0.93 -12.48
C TRP A 118 5.49 1.17 -13.05
N ILE A 119 5.39 1.81 -14.22
CA ILE A 119 4.12 2.08 -14.92
C ILE A 119 3.35 0.77 -15.18
N LYS A 120 4.06 -0.30 -15.54
CA LYS A 120 3.45 -1.62 -15.72
C LYS A 120 2.83 -2.13 -14.41
N ARG A 121 3.55 -2.05 -13.29
CA ARG A 121 2.99 -2.40 -11.96
C ARG A 121 1.82 -1.51 -11.57
N MET A 122 1.87 -0.19 -11.84
CA MET A 122 0.74 0.72 -11.60
C MET A 122 -0.51 0.29 -12.38
N ARG A 123 -0.37 -0.10 -13.64
CA ARG A 123 -1.50 -0.61 -14.45
C ARG A 123 -2.05 -1.92 -13.91
N ASN A 124 -1.19 -2.84 -13.48
CA ASN A 124 -1.61 -4.09 -12.84
C ASN A 124 -2.34 -3.84 -11.51
N SER A 125 -1.90 -2.84 -10.75
CA SER A 125 -2.55 -2.38 -9.53
C SER A 125 -3.98 -1.90 -9.80
N ILE A 126 -4.19 -1.07 -10.83
CA ILE A 126 -5.52 -0.64 -11.28
C ILE A 126 -6.37 -1.83 -11.74
N GLU A 127 -5.79 -2.78 -12.46
CA GLU A 127 -6.53 -3.97 -12.90
C GLU A 127 -7.01 -4.81 -11.70
N LEU A 128 -6.13 -5.04 -10.73
CA LEU A 128 -6.44 -5.77 -9.50
C LEU A 128 -7.54 -5.07 -8.69
N SER A 129 -7.59 -3.75 -8.70
CA SER A 129 -8.60 -2.98 -7.94
C SER A 129 -10.04 -3.34 -8.33
N LYS A 130 -10.27 -3.83 -9.56
CA LYS A 130 -11.60 -4.25 -10.03
C LYS A 130 -12.16 -5.45 -9.27
N GLN A 131 -11.32 -6.24 -8.60
CA GLN A 131 -11.77 -7.33 -7.73
C GLN A 131 -12.52 -6.79 -6.50
N PHE A 132 -12.15 -5.60 -6.02
CA PHE A 132 -12.58 -5.01 -4.75
C PHE A 132 -13.65 -3.92 -4.92
N ASP A 133 -14.46 -4.03 -5.96
CA ASP A 133 -15.58 -3.12 -6.22
C ASP A 133 -16.72 -3.34 -5.21
N ILE A 134 -17.14 -2.27 -4.54
CA ILE A 134 -18.24 -2.28 -3.57
C ILE A 134 -19.58 -2.70 -4.19
N THR A 135 -19.79 -2.46 -5.49
CA THR A 135 -21.02 -2.87 -6.18
C THR A 135 -21.18 -4.40 -6.18
N LYS A 136 -20.06 -5.14 -6.31
CA LYS A 136 -20.05 -6.61 -6.25
C LYS A 136 -20.37 -7.11 -4.84
N ALA A 137 -19.79 -6.48 -3.82
CA ALA A 137 -20.08 -6.81 -2.43
C ALA A 137 -21.55 -6.55 -2.12
N LEU A 138 -22.07 -5.37 -2.49
CA LEU A 138 -23.47 -4.99 -2.27
C LEU A 138 -24.45 -5.97 -2.95
N ALA A 139 -24.18 -6.36 -4.20
CA ALA A 139 -25.00 -7.33 -4.92
C ALA A 139 -25.05 -8.69 -4.21
N LYS A 140 -23.91 -9.19 -3.69
CA LYS A 140 -23.87 -10.42 -2.90
C LYS A 140 -24.68 -10.32 -1.62
N TYR A 141 -24.56 -9.21 -0.89
CA TYR A 141 -25.36 -8.97 0.32
C TYR A 141 -26.84 -8.99 0.01
N GLN A 142 -27.26 -8.28 -1.05
CA GLN A 142 -28.65 -8.25 -1.49
C GLN A 142 -29.18 -9.66 -1.79
N GLN A 143 -28.42 -10.46 -2.53
CA GLN A 143 -28.83 -11.82 -2.93
C GLN A 143 -28.84 -12.83 -1.77
N MET A 144 -27.94 -12.71 -0.80
CA MET A 144 -27.77 -13.74 0.25
C MET A 144 -28.59 -13.46 1.51
N LEU A 145 -28.87 -12.19 1.80
CA LEU A 145 -29.45 -11.77 3.09
C LEU A 145 -30.80 -11.06 2.96
N TYR A 146 -31.11 -10.50 1.80
CA TYR A 146 -32.30 -9.67 1.61
C TYR A 146 -33.28 -10.18 0.55
N LEU A 147 -32.87 -11.12 -0.31
CA LEU A 147 -33.68 -11.82 -1.31
C LEU A 147 -33.63 -13.32 -1.05
#